data_AF-A0AAX4HNT5-F1
#
_entry.id   AF-A0AAX4HNT5-F1
#
_cell.length_a   1.000
_cell.length_b   1.000
_cell.length_c   1.000
_cell.angle_alpha   90.00
_cell.angle_beta   90.00
_cell.angle_gamma   90.00
#
_symmetry.space_group_name_H-M   'P 1'
#
loop_
_entity.id
_entity.type
_entity.pdbx_description
1 polymer ?
#
loop_
_entity_poly.entity_id
_entity_poly.type
_entity_poly.pdbx_seq_one_letter_code
_entity_poly.pdbx_strand_id
1 'polypeptide(L)'
;MVILLLLLPLIVNAHVIQDEVATTERANFSFRTVCNKMVTHESPLIEVASGTELDCMGKKVQVGEFCEKELAADPYYLRGFVNKDKKEVVCVSGKKVLFKYQCVKLSDKKLCDANAKSACVFIQNKLAKRLDMVHSSFTQNDKGIKQLNCFFESIPLHEKK
;
A
#
# COMPACT_ATOMS: atom_id res chain seq x y z
N MET A 1 -7.25 -38.69 35.97
CA MET A 1 -7.27 -38.63 34.48
C MET A 1 -7.43 -37.16 34.10
N VAL A 2 -6.33 -36.46 33.84
CA VAL A 2 -6.34 -35.01 33.54
C VAL A 2 -6.28 -34.87 32.02
N ILE A 3 -7.41 -34.50 31.40
CA ILE A 3 -7.47 -34.18 29.98
C ILE A 3 -6.90 -32.78 29.81
N LEU A 4 -5.61 -32.70 29.46
CA LEU A 4 -4.96 -31.46 29.06
C LEU A 4 -5.41 -31.14 27.62
N LEU A 5 -6.45 -30.32 27.49
CA LEU A 5 -6.87 -29.72 26.23
C LEU A 5 -5.73 -28.81 25.72
N LEU A 6 -4.89 -29.36 24.86
CA LEU A 6 -3.95 -28.62 24.01
C LEU A 6 -4.77 -27.76 23.04
N LEU A 7 -5.14 -26.56 23.49
CA LEU A 7 -5.52 -25.44 22.62
C LEU A 7 -4.27 -25.03 21.83
N LEU A 8 -4.00 -25.73 20.72
CA LEU A 8 -3.06 -25.26 19.70
C LEU A 8 -3.61 -23.93 19.16
N PRO A 9 -2.92 -22.80 19.38
CA PRO A 9 -3.30 -21.57 18.72
C PRO A 9 -3.10 -21.78 17.23
N LEU A 10 -4.20 -21.83 16.48
CA LEU A 10 -4.19 -21.72 15.03
C LEU A 10 -3.50 -20.40 14.68
N ILE A 11 -2.22 -20.47 14.32
CA ILE A 11 -1.43 -19.33 13.86
C ILE A 11 -1.89 -19.06 12.43
N VAL A 12 -3.00 -18.34 12.28
CA VAL A 12 -3.52 -17.99 10.97
C VAL A 12 -2.82 -16.72 10.49
N ASN A 13 -1.90 -16.88 9.55
CA ASN A 13 -1.11 -15.77 8.99
C ASN A 13 -1.95 -14.92 8.05
N ALA A 14 -2.19 -13.65 8.41
CA ALA A 14 -2.79 -12.66 7.50
C ALA A 14 -1.79 -12.22 6.47
N HIS A 15 -2.31 -12.09 5.25
CA HIS A 15 -1.55 -11.90 4.05
C HIS A 15 -2.41 -11.16 3.04
N VAL A 16 -1.79 -10.22 2.32
CA VAL A 16 -2.38 -9.56 1.15
C VAL A 16 -2.56 -10.63 0.08
N ILE A 17 -3.80 -11.00 -0.23
CA ILE A 17 -4.08 -12.05 -1.22
C ILE A 17 -3.75 -11.54 -2.62
N GLN A 18 -4.12 -10.30 -2.90
CA GLN A 18 -3.99 -9.71 -4.23
C GLN A 18 -3.76 -8.20 -4.11
N ASP A 19 -2.82 -7.70 -4.89
CA ASP A 19 -2.52 -6.28 -5.07
C ASP A 19 -2.10 -6.08 -6.53
N GLU A 20 -3.10 -6.01 -7.40
CA GLU A 20 -2.92 -5.89 -8.83
C GLU A 20 -3.18 -4.46 -9.29
N VAL A 21 -2.28 -3.96 -10.14
CA VAL A 21 -2.40 -2.65 -10.78
C VAL A 21 -2.54 -2.87 -12.28
N ALA A 22 -3.64 -2.41 -12.88
CA ALA A 22 -3.80 -2.45 -14.33
C ALA A 22 -3.20 -1.19 -14.99
N THR A 23 -2.64 -1.37 -16.19
CA THR A 23 -1.92 -0.34 -16.97
C THR A 23 -0.85 0.38 -16.15
N THR A 24 0.14 -0.39 -15.66
CA THR A 24 1.17 0.13 -14.76
C THR A 24 2.26 0.88 -15.52
N GLU A 25 2.51 2.12 -15.12
CA GLU A 25 3.72 2.86 -15.44
C GLU A 25 4.58 3.00 -14.17
N ARG A 26 5.90 2.93 -14.33
CA ARG A 26 6.84 3.04 -13.21
C ARG A 26 7.92 4.05 -13.53
N ALA A 27 8.08 5.02 -12.65
CA ALA A 27 9.22 5.92 -12.64
C ALA A 27 10.15 5.52 -11.49
N ASN A 28 11.41 5.24 -11.80
CA ASN A 28 12.41 4.82 -10.82
C ASN A 28 13.39 5.97 -10.56
N PHE A 29 13.70 6.22 -9.29
CA PHE A 29 14.60 7.27 -8.86
C PHE A 29 15.64 6.69 -7.91
N SER A 30 16.91 7.02 -8.10
CA SER A 30 17.95 6.57 -7.18
C SER A 30 17.72 7.14 -5.77
N PHE A 31 18.15 6.43 -4.74
CA PHE A 31 18.11 6.94 -3.36
C PHE A 31 18.79 8.31 -3.22
N ARG A 32 19.93 8.51 -3.91
CA ARG A 32 20.65 9.79 -3.93
C ARG A 32 19.79 10.91 -4.49
N THR A 33 19.11 10.68 -5.60
CA THR A 33 18.19 11.65 -6.21
C THR A 33 17.07 12.03 -5.24
N VAL A 34 16.49 11.04 -4.56
CA VAL A 34 15.41 11.27 -3.59
C VAL A 34 15.90 12.10 -2.42
N CYS A 35 17.01 11.71 -1.78
CA CYS A 35 17.57 12.45 -0.65
C CYS A 35 17.95 13.89 -1.04
N ASN A 36 18.67 14.08 -2.16
CA ASN A 36 19.06 15.42 -2.61
C ASN A 36 17.88 16.36 -2.89
N LYS A 37 16.72 15.81 -3.28
CA LYS A 37 15.50 16.60 -3.52
C LYS A 37 14.66 16.82 -2.25
N MET A 38 14.78 15.95 -1.25
CA MET A 38 13.95 15.96 -0.04
C MET A 38 14.65 16.56 1.18
N VAL A 39 15.97 16.66 1.15
CA VAL A 39 16.80 17.29 2.18
C VAL A 39 17.64 18.43 1.59
N THR A 40 18.03 19.38 2.44
CA THR A 40 18.74 20.60 2.02
C THR A 40 20.27 20.45 1.99
N HIS A 41 20.78 19.30 2.43
CA HIS A 41 22.21 19.00 2.52
C HIS A 41 22.52 17.73 1.73
N GLU A 42 23.78 17.55 1.34
CA GLU A 42 24.20 16.29 0.73
C GLU A 42 24.12 15.15 1.75
N SER A 43 23.52 14.03 1.35
CA SER A 43 23.43 12.82 2.18
C SER A 43 24.35 11.75 1.62
N PRO A 44 25.64 11.71 2.01
CA PRO A 44 26.58 10.69 1.54
C PRO A 44 26.22 9.29 2.05
N LEU A 45 25.61 9.22 3.24
CA LEU A 45 25.09 7.98 3.82
C LEU A 45 23.56 7.96 3.69
N ILE A 46 23.05 6.96 2.96
CA ILE A 46 21.61 6.76 2.77
C ILE A 46 21.27 5.32 3.09
N GLU A 47 20.29 5.14 3.98
CA GLU A 47 19.84 3.84 4.44
C GLU A 47 18.35 3.64 4.19
N VAL A 48 17.92 2.37 4.14
CA VAL A 48 16.50 2.04 4.04
C VAL A 48 15.94 1.90 5.45
N ALA A 49 15.08 2.84 5.86
CA ALA A 49 14.42 2.81 7.16
C ALA A 49 13.20 1.86 7.16
N SER A 50 12.42 1.88 6.08
CA SER A 50 11.27 1.00 5.88
C SER A 50 10.94 0.86 4.39
N GLY A 51 9.92 0.05 4.05
CA GLY A 51 9.47 -0.09 2.66
C GLY A 51 8.93 1.20 2.02
N THR A 52 8.69 2.25 2.82
CA THR A 52 8.18 3.55 2.37
C THR A 52 9.03 4.73 2.83
N GLU A 53 10.18 4.48 3.46
CA GLU A 53 11.04 5.52 4.01
C GLU A 53 12.51 5.27 3.73
N LEU A 54 13.20 6.35 3.37
CA LEU A 54 14.66 6.39 3.36
C LEU A 54 15.16 7.21 4.55
N ASP A 55 16.29 6.82 5.11
CA ASP A 55 17.05 7.63 6.05
C ASP A 55 18.17 8.35 5.29
N CYS A 56 18.02 9.66 5.13
CA CYS A 56 18.98 10.53 4.48
C CYS A 56 19.86 11.19 5.57
N MET A 57 20.77 10.41 6.16
CA MET A 57 21.72 10.88 7.20
C MET A 57 21.06 11.43 8.48
N GLY A 58 20.15 10.67 9.06
CA GLY A 58 19.41 11.00 10.29
C GLY A 58 18.05 11.66 10.02
N LYS A 59 17.76 12.05 8.77
CA LYS A 59 16.46 12.58 8.37
C LYS A 59 15.66 11.54 7.58
N LYS A 60 14.59 11.05 8.19
CA LYS A 60 13.64 10.14 7.54
C LYS A 60 12.77 10.87 6.54
N VAL A 61 12.74 10.38 5.30
CA VAL A 61 11.93 10.94 4.21
C VAL A 61 10.90 9.91 3.75
N GLN A 62 9.64 10.35 3.64
CA GLN A 62 8.57 9.53 3.07
C GLN A 62 8.70 9.49 1.55
N VAL A 63 8.92 8.32 0.97
CA VAL A 63 9.12 8.21 -0.48
C VAL A 63 7.84 8.48 -1.27
N GLY A 64 6.68 8.26 -0.65
CA GLY A 64 5.38 8.63 -1.22
C GLY A 64 5.23 10.14 -1.43
N GLU A 65 5.73 10.97 -0.51
CA GLU A 65 5.69 12.43 -0.65
C GLU A 65 6.62 12.92 -1.78
N PHE A 66 7.79 12.30 -1.90
CA PHE A 66 8.68 12.53 -3.03
C PHE A 66 7.98 12.21 -4.36
N CYS A 67 7.41 11.02 -4.49
CA CYS A 67 6.71 10.61 -5.70
C CYS A 67 5.50 11.50 -6.02
N GLU A 68 4.74 11.94 -5.01
CA GLU A 68 3.62 12.86 -5.21
C GLU A 68 4.04 14.20 -5.82
N LYS A 69 5.21 14.71 -5.43
CA LYS A 69 5.78 15.96 -5.98
C LYS A 69 6.32 15.74 -7.39
N GLU A 70 7.07 14.67 -7.62
CA GLU A 70 7.67 14.37 -8.92
C GLU A 70 6.62 14.05 -9.99
N LEU A 71 5.54 13.37 -9.61
CA LEU A 71 4.43 12.99 -10.48
C LEU A 71 3.19 13.85 -10.22
N ALA A 72 3.36 15.12 -9.86
CA ALA A 72 2.25 16.03 -9.56
C ALA A 72 1.27 16.19 -10.75
N ALA A 73 1.81 16.14 -11.98
CA ALA A 73 1.02 16.27 -13.21
C ALA A 73 0.34 14.97 -13.67
N ASP A 74 0.69 13.81 -13.09
CA ASP A 74 0.15 12.51 -13.49
C ASP A 74 -1.15 12.18 -12.74
N PRO A 75 -2.34 12.24 -13.37
CA PRO A 75 -3.59 11.96 -12.66
C PRO A 75 -3.71 10.51 -12.17
N TYR A 76 -2.85 9.60 -12.64
CA TYR A 76 -2.89 8.17 -12.36
C TYR A 76 -1.85 7.71 -11.33
N TYR A 77 -1.13 8.63 -10.67
CA TYR A 77 -0.21 8.24 -9.60
C TYR A 77 -0.94 7.52 -8.45
N LEU A 78 -0.36 6.40 -8.02
CA LEU A 78 -0.92 5.51 -7.00
C LEU A 78 -0.15 5.56 -5.69
N ARG A 79 1.15 5.24 -5.73
CA ARG A 79 2.00 5.07 -4.54
C ARG A 79 3.49 5.07 -4.89
N GLY A 80 4.32 5.32 -3.88
CA GLY A 80 5.77 5.17 -3.92
C GLY A 80 6.24 4.12 -2.94
N PHE A 81 7.24 3.32 -3.30
CA PHE A 81 7.88 2.37 -2.38
C PHE A 81 9.39 2.22 -2.64
N VAL A 82 10.10 1.71 -1.65
CA VAL A 82 11.54 1.46 -1.71
C VAL A 82 11.82 0.09 -2.31
N ASN A 83 12.60 0.06 -3.39
CA ASN A 83 13.25 -1.14 -3.89
C ASN A 83 14.68 -1.21 -3.34
N LYS A 84 14.87 -1.96 -2.25
CA LYS A 84 16.16 -2.08 -1.56
C LYS A 84 17.22 -2.74 -2.44
N ASP A 85 16.85 -3.74 -3.22
CA ASP A 85 17.79 -4.52 -4.03
C ASP A 85 18.39 -3.65 -5.15
N LYS A 86 17.58 -2.79 -5.75
CA LYS A 86 18.02 -1.86 -6.80
C LYS A 86 18.52 -0.51 -6.27
N LYS A 87 18.37 -0.24 -4.97
CA LYS A 87 18.65 1.07 -4.34
C LYS A 87 17.89 2.22 -4.99
N GLU A 88 16.61 1.98 -5.28
CA GLU A 88 15.72 2.91 -6.00
C GLU A 88 14.40 3.09 -5.26
N VAL A 89 13.83 4.28 -5.38
CA VAL A 89 12.41 4.53 -5.10
C VAL A 89 11.64 4.31 -6.39
N VAL A 90 10.57 3.53 -6.31
CA VAL A 90 9.66 3.24 -7.42
C VAL A 90 8.36 4.01 -7.18
N CYS A 91 8.07 4.95 -8.06
CA CYS A 91 6.79 5.64 -8.13
C CYS A 91 5.90 4.90 -9.13
N VAL A 92 4.72 4.48 -8.70
CA VAL A 92 3.79 3.66 -9.48
C VAL A 92 2.59 4.49 -9.89
N SER A 93 2.26 4.40 -11.16
CA SER A 93 1.03 4.94 -11.73
C SER A 93 0.20 3.83 -12.38
N GLY A 94 -1.12 4.00 -12.38
CA GLY A 94 -2.03 3.03 -12.97
C GLY A 94 -3.47 3.49 -12.91
N LYS A 95 -4.32 2.89 -13.75
CA LYS A 95 -5.73 3.32 -13.88
C LYS A 95 -6.67 2.52 -13.01
N LYS A 96 -6.27 1.33 -12.58
CA LYS A 96 -7.08 0.45 -11.74
C LYS A 96 -6.23 -0.25 -10.70
N VAL A 97 -6.80 -0.46 -9.52
CA VAL A 97 -6.21 -1.25 -8.44
C VAL A 97 -7.25 -2.24 -7.92
N LEU A 98 -6.88 -3.52 -7.91
CA LEU A 98 -7.64 -4.59 -7.27
C LEU A 98 -6.87 -5.06 -6.05
N PHE A 99 -7.45 -4.84 -4.86
CA PHE A 99 -6.85 -5.22 -3.60
C PHE A 99 -7.74 -6.22 -2.87
N LYS A 100 -7.16 -7.36 -2.48
CA LYS A 100 -7.82 -8.38 -1.66
C LYS A 100 -7.00 -8.70 -0.43
N TYR A 101 -7.65 -8.72 0.72
CA TYR A 101 -7.00 -8.95 2.01
C TYR A 101 -7.71 -10.02 2.83
N GLN A 102 -6.95 -10.96 3.41
CA GLN A 102 -7.52 -12.00 4.27
C GLN A 102 -7.48 -11.59 5.74
N CYS A 103 -8.64 -11.56 6.39
CA CYS A 103 -8.78 -11.14 7.78
C CYS A 103 -8.55 -12.31 8.74
N VAL A 104 -7.31 -12.50 9.18
CA VAL A 104 -6.95 -13.61 10.08
C VAL A 104 -6.08 -13.23 11.26
N LYS A 105 -5.43 -12.06 11.26
CA LYS A 105 -4.69 -11.57 12.44
C LYS A 105 -5.59 -10.67 13.29
N LEU A 106 -5.49 -10.86 14.60
CA LEU A 106 -6.09 -9.98 15.60
C LEU A 106 -5.57 -8.53 15.52
N SER A 107 -4.37 -8.31 14.97
CA SER A 107 -3.78 -6.97 14.76
C SER A 107 -4.51 -6.14 13.70
N ASP A 108 -5.33 -6.76 12.85
CA ASP A 108 -5.86 -6.13 11.65
C ASP A 108 -7.24 -5.53 11.85
N LYS A 109 -7.63 -5.26 13.10
CA LYS A 109 -8.96 -4.72 13.45
C LYS A 109 -9.36 -3.53 12.59
N LYS A 110 -8.41 -2.64 12.28
CA LYS A 110 -8.65 -1.46 11.43
C LYS A 110 -9.12 -1.79 10.01
N LEU A 111 -8.72 -2.95 9.47
CA LEU A 111 -9.11 -3.44 8.15
C LEU A 111 -10.27 -4.42 8.22
N CYS A 112 -10.34 -5.21 9.30
CA CYS A 112 -11.15 -6.42 9.37
C CYS A 112 -12.37 -6.32 10.30
N ASP A 113 -12.32 -5.45 11.29
CA ASP A 113 -13.44 -5.19 12.21
C ASP A 113 -14.24 -3.96 11.78
N ALA A 114 -13.67 -3.14 10.88
CA ALA A 114 -14.35 -2.05 10.23
C ALA A 114 -15.38 -2.54 9.20
N ASN A 115 -16.26 -1.66 8.73
CA ASN A 115 -17.07 -1.94 7.54
C ASN A 115 -16.20 -1.89 6.27
N ALA A 116 -16.64 -2.56 5.20
CA ALA A 116 -15.81 -2.72 4.00
C ALA A 116 -15.43 -1.37 3.38
N LYS A 117 -16.35 -0.40 3.42
CA LYS A 117 -16.14 0.94 2.88
C LYS A 117 -15.00 1.66 3.59
N SER A 118 -15.02 1.73 4.93
CA SER A 118 -13.97 2.42 5.68
C SER A 118 -12.61 1.70 5.59
N ALA A 119 -12.62 0.37 5.55
CA ALA A 119 -11.41 -0.41 5.31
C ALA A 119 -10.81 -0.12 3.92
N CYS A 120 -11.64 -0.09 2.87
CA CYS A 120 -11.18 0.24 1.52
C CYS A 120 -10.74 1.70 1.38
N VAL A 121 -11.36 2.67 2.08
CA VAL A 121 -10.86 4.05 2.14
C VAL A 121 -9.46 4.13 2.75
N PHE A 122 -9.19 3.35 3.81
CA PHE A 122 -7.85 3.26 4.37
C PHE A 122 -6.84 2.72 3.34
N ILE A 123 -7.21 1.69 2.59
CA ILE A 123 -6.37 1.14 1.51
C ILE A 123 -6.18 2.15 0.37
N GLN A 124 -7.23 2.85 -0.03
CA GLN A 124 -7.20 3.87 -1.08
C GLN A 124 -6.14 4.93 -0.79
N ASN A 125 -6.13 5.46 0.44
CA ASN A 125 -5.16 6.47 0.87
C ASN A 125 -3.69 5.99 0.84
N LYS A 126 -3.46 4.67 0.82
CA LYS A 126 -2.12 4.07 0.83
C LYS A 126 -1.69 3.58 -0.55
N LEU A 127 -2.61 2.99 -1.31
CA LEU A 127 -2.28 2.22 -2.50
C LEU A 127 -2.92 2.76 -3.79
N ALA A 128 -3.90 3.65 -3.70
CA ALA A 128 -4.69 4.11 -4.84
C ALA A 128 -5.19 5.56 -4.66
N LYS A 129 -4.32 6.46 -4.17
CA LYS A 129 -4.70 7.77 -3.62
C LYS A 129 -5.50 8.65 -4.59
N ARG A 130 -5.23 8.56 -5.90
CA ARG A 130 -5.88 9.36 -6.95
C ARG A 130 -7.01 8.62 -7.69
N LEU A 131 -7.27 7.36 -7.36
CA LEU A 131 -8.37 6.59 -7.96
C LEU A 131 -9.63 6.71 -7.12
N ASP A 132 -10.79 6.56 -7.75
CA ASP A 132 -12.07 6.51 -7.05
C ASP A 132 -12.36 5.05 -6.64
N MET A 133 -13.00 4.88 -5.48
CA MET A 133 -13.44 3.56 -5.04
C MET A 133 -14.75 3.19 -5.72
N VAL A 134 -14.70 2.15 -6.55
CA VAL A 134 -15.86 1.65 -7.32
C VAL A 134 -16.57 0.53 -6.56
N HIS A 135 -15.82 -0.32 -5.88
CA HIS A 135 -16.39 -1.44 -5.12
C HIS A 135 -15.66 -1.67 -3.81
N SER A 136 -16.43 -1.96 -2.77
CA SER A 136 -15.94 -2.39 -1.46
C SER A 136 -16.86 -3.48 -0.92
N SER A 137 -16.32 -4.64 -0.57
CA SER A 137 -17.12 -5.72 0.01
C SER A 137 -16.31 -6.59 0.98
N PHE A 138 -17.03 -7.30 1.83
CA PHE A 138 -16.49 -8.47 2.52
C PHE A 138 -17.09 -9.74 1.94
N THR A 139 -16.22 -10.71 1.64
CA THR A 139 -16.60 -12.06 1.24
C THR A 139 -16.06 -13.06 2.25
N GLN A 140 -16.40 -14.33 2.08
CA GLN A 140 -15.74 -15.45 2.75
C GLN A 140 -15.12 -16.36 1.69
N ASN A 141 -13.98 -16.96 2.01
CA ASN A 141 -13.43 -18.05 1.19
C ASN A 141 -14.07 -19.39 1.55
N ASP A 142 -13.65 -20.45 0.86
CA ASP A 142 -14.13 -21.83 1.07
C ASP A 142 -13.92 -22.34 2.51
N LYS A 143 -13.07 -21.68 3.29
CA LYS A 143 -12.79 -21.99 4.70
C LYS A 143 -13.58 -21.10 5.68
N GLY A 144 -14.53 -20.30 5.19
CA GLY A 144 -15.31 -19.35 5.99
C GLY A 144 -14.53 -18.12 6.47
N ILE A 145 -13.31 -17.89 5.98
CA ILE A 145 -12.47 -16.78 6.42
C ILE A 145 -12.88 -15.50 5.71
N LYS A 146 -13.12 -14.45 6.49
CA LYS A 146 -13.49 -13.12 5.99
C LYS A 146 -12.38 -12.53 5.11
N GLN A 147 -12.77 -11.97 3.97
CA GLN A 147 -11.88 -11.35 2.98
C GLN A 147 -12.41 -9.96 2.61
N LEU A 148 -11.55 -8.95 2.67
CA LEU A 148 -11.84 -7.61 2.16
C LEU A 148 -11.52 -7.57 0.68
N ASN A 149 -12.43 -7.02 -0.12
CA ASN A 149 -12.20 -6.75 -1.54
C ASN A 149 -12.41 -5.26 -1.80
N CYS A 150 -11.41 -4.63 -2.40
CA CYS A 150 -11.46 -3.23 -2.82
C CYS A 150 -11.10 -3.13 -4.29
N PHE A 151 -11.93 -2.40 -5.04
CA PHE A 151 -11.66 -2.08 -6.43
C PHE A 151 -11.69 -0.57 -6.62
N PHE A 152 -10.60 -0.06 -7.18
CA PHE A 152 -10.40 1.36 -7.44
C PHE A 152 -10.14 1.57 -8.93
N GLU A 153 -10.72 2.61 -9.50
CA GLU A 153 -10.56 2.97 -10.91
C GLU A 153 -10.56 4.49 -11.09
N SER A 154 -9.85 4.95 -12.11
CA SER A 154 -9.94 6.34 -12.55
C SER A 154 -11.26 6.56 -13.27
N ILE A 155 -12.18 7.30 -12.64
CA ILE A 155 -13.46 7.66 -13.25
C ILE A 155 -13.29 9.01 -13.98
N PRO A 156 -13.66 9.10 -15.27
CA PRO A 156 -13.67 10.37 -15.99
C PRO A 156 -14.49 11.43 -15.26
N LEU A 157 -14.02 12.69 -15.25
CA LEU A 157 -14.68 13.79 -14.53
C LEU A 157 -16.15 13.99 -14.91
N HIS A 158 -16.54 13.64 -16.14
CA HIS A 158 -17.92 13.76 -16.63
C HIS A 158 -18.88 12.69 -16.08
N GLU A 159 -18.37 11.64 -15.44
CA GLU A 159 -19.16 10.54 -14.89
C GLU A 159 -19.29 10.61 -13.36
N LYS A 160 -18.65 11.58 -12.71
CA LYS A 160 -18.81 11.84 -11.27
C LYS A 160 -20.14 12.54 -11.03
N LYS A 161 -21.18 11.76 -10.71
CA LYS A 161 -22.50 12.24 -10.28
C LYS A 161 -22.51 12.69 -8.82
#